data_AF-A0A6J8CN60-F1
#
_entry.id   AF-A0A6J8CN60-F1
#
_cell.length_a   1.000
_cell.length_b   1.000
_cell.length_c   1.000
_cell.angle_alpha   90.00
_cell.angle_beta   90.00
_cell.angle_gamma   90.00
#
_symmetry.space_group_name_H-M   'P 1'
#
loop_
_entity.id
_entity.type
_entity.pdbx_description
1 polymer ?
#
loop_
_entity_poly.entity_id
_entity_poly.type
_entity_poly.pdbx_seq_one_letter_code
_entity_poly.pdbx_strand_id
1 'polypeptide(L)'
;MAVNLEDPTHSRNLRDFLLLYNVLTEQCFNSCVKRFHSKNLSRGENDCANLCTDRYVSFNQKLMMTFVENQNKKNKDLEEAMKSSMAPTLLPQSRPSDEQSESDSDKTSFSFVSSNKSRFVTKESKMMTLIPQVLRNERNLCCLFFLLLFSYYITMDVILYVTIQDTTFTDQTRGDSYSMFHPLSAKLVMSDHTNHYFMVPTTEIFDELTRFSKVFFFVTPNMVTITHFILALVAAKFVSSENLKHRRIAVVIYEFRIWLDSLDGVIYRSHAHETVYKSNKSTLGYYMDTTLDVLGGVAFNLGVVFFLFKGAPLISKTQEYILPFCKPAVPTENGVTNGNGEKYTKPSKKFIFWKCWCFGFQIFMASGSWDKRTEQMGEVLETNLKNDAQTTLQTSMLHSFSTWLVMYMWRLCDGQSLFQVFLVVIFMDKVWEFLNFVQYIGYVILISVNVITVVHVNHIKNVIGIK
;
A
#
# COMPACT_ATOMS: atom_id res chain seq x y z
N MET A 1 -39.49 -24.20 25.37
CA MET A 1 -39.70 -22.78 25.01
C MET A 1 -38.61 -22.37 24.03
N ALA A 2 -38.94 -22.34 22.74
CA ALA A 2 -38.04 -21.77 21.74
C ALA A 2 -38.24 -20.25 21.75
N VAL A 3 -37.17 -19.50 22.03
CA VAL A 3 -37.19 -18.04 22.00
C VAL A 3 -37.16 -17.63 20.53
N ASN A 4 -38.24 -17.04 20.02
CA ASN A 4 -38.30 -16.45 18.68
C ASN A 4 -37.30 -15.28 18.59
N LEU A 5 -36.28 -15.43 17.74
CA LEU A 5 -35.19 -14.47 17.51
C LEU A 5 -35.48 -13.52 16.32
N GLU A 6 -36.73 -13.08 16.16
CA GLU A 6 -37.18 -12.24 15.05
C GLU A 6 -37.51 -10.79 15.44
N ASP A 7 -36.99 -10.32 16.58
CA ASP A 7 -37.08 -8.91 16.98
C ASP A 7 -35.78 -8.14 16.63
N PRO A 8 -35.81 -7.14 15.73
CA PRO A 8 -34.64 -6.34 15.38
C PRO A 8 -34.01 -5.62 16.58
N THR A 9 -34.77 -5.40 17.65
CA THR A 9 -34.30 -4.81 18.91
C THR A 9 -33.40 -5.78 19.68
N HIS A 10 -33.76 -7.07 19.69
CA HIS A 10 -32.99 -8.11 20.38
C HIS A 10 -31.64 -8.37 19.71
N SER A 11 -31.61 -8.35 18.38
CA SER A 11 -30.36 -8.50 17.61
C SER A 11 -29.37 -7.34 17.82
N ARG A 12 -29.87 -6.11 18.00
CA ARG A 12 -29.04 -4.93 18.33
C ARG A 12 -28.47 -5.03 19.74
N ASN A 13 -29.30 -5.34 20.72
CA ASN A 13 -28.87 -5.51 22.11
C ASN A 13 -27.81 -6.63 22.25
N LEU A 14 -27.98 -7.75 21.54
CA LEU A 14 -26.99 -8.83 21.52
C LEU A 14 -25.69 -8.40 20.85
N ARG A 15 -25.76 -7.68 19.74
CA ARG A 15 -24.58 -7.15 19.04
C ARG A 15 -23.77 -6.22 19.94
N ASP A 16 -24.44 -5.32 20.65
CA ASP A 16 -23.80 -4.36 21.53
C ASP A 16 -23.19 -5.04 22.76
N PHE A 17 -23.88 -6.05 23.31
CA PHE A 17 -23.32 -6.91 24.36
C PHE A 17 -22.06 -7.64 23.90
N LEU A 18 -22.06 -8.24 22.70
CA LEU A 18 -20.91 -8.97 22.17
C LEU A 18 -19.72 -8.04 21.88
N LEU A 19 -19.97 -6.81 21.42
CA LEU A 19 -18.92 -5.81 21.24
C LEU A 19 -18.30 -5.40 22.59
N LEU A 20 -19.14 -5.15 23.59
CA LEU A 20 -18.68 -4.83 24.94
C LEU A 20 -17.87 -5.99 25.54
N TYR A 21 -18.36 -7.22 25.39
CA TYR A 21 -17.68 -8.43 25.86
C TYR A 21 -16.30 -8.60 25.21
N ASN A 22 -16.18 -8.40 23.89
CA ASN A 22 -14.90 -8.52 23.19
C ASN A 22 -13.88 -7.47 23.65
N VAL A 23 -14.29 -6.21 23.81
CA VAL A 23 -13.39 -5.15 24.29
C VAL A 23 -12.96 -5.41 25.73
N LEU A 24 -13.92 -5.78 26.59
CA LEU A 24 -13.67 -6.13 27.98
C LEU A 24 -12.65 -7.26 28.11
N THR A 25 -12.86 -8.36 27.38
CA THR A 25 -12.00 -9.54 27.46
C THR A 25 -10.61 -9.26 26.93
N GLU A 26 -10.46 -8.56 25.80
CA GLU A 26 -9.16 -8.17 25.27
C GLU A 26 -8.38 -7.27 26.25
N GLN A 27 -9.04 -6.27 26.82
CA GLN A 27 -8.42 -5.31 27.72
C GLN A 27 -7.99 -5.95 29.05
N CYS A 28 -8.83 -6.80 29.63
CA CYS A 28 -8.50 -7.50 30.88
C CYS A 28 -7.48 -8.60 30.66
N PHE A 29 -7.51 -9.32 29.54
CA PHE A 29 -6.50 -10.31 29.20
C PHE A 29 -5.11 -9.68 29.06
N ASN A 30 -4.98 -8.62 28.25
CA ASN A 30 -3.70 -7.94 28.04
C ASN A 30 -3.13 -7.28 29.30
N SER A 31 -4.00 -6.90 30.24
CA SER A 31 -3.58 -6.24 31.49
C SER A 31 -3.17 -7.25 32.58
N CYS A 32 -3.88 -8.37 32.67
CA CYS A 32 -3.77 -9.31 33.80
C CYS A 32 -2.99 -10.59 33.48
N VAL A 33 -3.04 -11.09 32.25
CA VAL A 33 -2.35 -12.34 31.87
C VAL A 33 -0.96 -12.00 31.36
N LYS A 34 0.06 -12.33 32.16
CA LYS A 34 1.45 -12.01 31.85
C LYS A 34 2.33 -13.26 31.72
N ARG A 35 1.88 -14.39 32.27
CA ARG A 35 2.66 -15.64 32.31
C ARG A 35 1.98 -16.72 31.48
N PHE A 36 2.64 -17.13 30.40
CA PHE A 36 2.13 -18.18 29.49
C PHE A 36 2.68 -19.58 29.82
N HIS A 37 2.92 -19.88 31.10
CA HIS A 37 3.56 -21.13 31.52
C HIS A 37 2.60 -22.32 31.65
N SER A 38 1.29 -22.08 31.77
CA SER A 38 0.30 -23.15 31.92
C SER A 38 -1.03 -22.78 31.26
N LYS A 39 -1.85 -23.78 30.95
CA LYS A 39 -3.19 -23.58 30.36
C LYS A 39 -4.15 -22.86 31.31
N ASN A 40 -3.94 -22.98 32.62
CA ASN A 40 -4.80 -22.38 33.64
C ASN A 40 -4.19 -21.06 34.14
N LEU A 41 -5.05 -20.08 34.42
CA LEU A 41 -4.66 -18.83 35.05
C LEU A 41 -4.11 -19.09 36.45
N SER A 42 -3.02 -18.41 36.81
CA SER A 42 -2.58 -18.40 38.20
C SER A 42 -3.60 -17.67 39.08
N ARG A 43 -3.65 -17.96 40.39
CA ARG A 43 -4.59 -17.30 41.32
C ARG A 43 -4.51 -15.77 41.22
N GLY A 44 -3.30 -15.20 41.15
CA GLY A 44 -3.13 -13.75 41.01
C GLY A 44 -3.60 -13.18 39.66
N GLU A 45 -3.53 -13.94 38.57
CA GLU A 45 -4.04 -13.51 37.26
C GLU A 45 -5.57 -13.60 37.22
N ASN A 46 -6.15 -14.61 37.87
CA ASN A 46 -7.59 -14.77 38.02
C ASN A 46 -8.21 -13.65 38.88
N ASP A 47 -7.59 -13.31 40.02
CA ASP A 47 -8.04 -12.22 40.88
C ASP A 47 -7.94 -10.86 40.15
N CYS A 48 -6.88 -10.64 39.37
CA CYS A 48 -6.74 -9.46 38.52
C CYS A 48 -7.83 -9.40 37.45
N ALA A 49 -8.12 -10.51 36.76
CA ALA A 49 -9.13 -10.55 35.70
C ALA A 49 -10.54 -10.25 36.24
N ASN A 50 -10.89 -10.78 37.41
CA ASN A 50 -12.16 -10.50 38.08
C ASN A 50 -12.26 -9.01 38.47
N LEU A 51 -11.23 -8.46 39.11
CA LEU A 51 -11.21 -7.05 39.50
C LEU A 51 -11.24 -6.10 38.30
N CYS A 52 -10.55 -6.45 37.22
CA CYS A 52 -10.57 -5.71 35.96
C CYS A 52 -11.99 -5.68 35.38
N THR A 53 -12.67 -6.82 35.38
CA THR A 53 -14.04 -6.95 34.87
C THR A 53 -15.01 -6.08 35.66
N ASP A 54 -14.98 -6.17 36.99
CA ASP A 54 -15.87 -5.38 37.85
C ASP A 54 -15.66 -3.87 37.67
N ARG A 55 -14.39 -3.43 37.59
CA ARG A 55 -14.04 -2.02 37.35
C ARG A 55 -14.52 -1.54 35.99
N TYR A 56 -14.33 -2.35 34.96
CA TYR A 56 -14.70 -1.98 33.59
C TYR A 56 -16.22 -1.91 33.42
N VAL A 57 -16.97 -2.84 33.99
CA VAL A 57 -18.45 -2.81 33.99
C VAL A 57 -18.96 -1.58 34.75
N SER A 58 -18.43 -1.33 35.95
CA SER A 58 -18.80 -0.16 36.76
C SER A 58 -18.48 1.16 36.04
N PHE A 59 -17.37 1.22 35.32
CA PHE A 59 -16.98 2.38 34.53
C PHE A 59 -17.93 2.58 33.33
N ASN A 60 -18.24 1.53 32.57
CA ASN A 60 -19.14 1.60 31.43
C ASN A 60 -20.56 2.02 31.84
N GLN A 61 -21.06 1.50 32.96
CA GLN A 61 -22.36 1.92 33.51
C GLN A 61 -22.38 3.42 33.81
N LYS A 62 -21.33 3.95 34.46
CA LYS A 62 -21.21 5.39 34.75
C LYS A 62 -21.11 6.23 33.48
N LEU A 63 -20.29 5.81 32.52
CA LEU A 63 -20.11 6.52 31.25
C LEU A 63 -21.41 6.58 30.45
N MET A 64 -22.17 5.48 30.41
CA MET A 64 -23.47 5.44 29.73
C MET A 64 -24.48 6.39 30.37
N MET A 65 -24.54 6.46 31.71
CA MET A 65 -25.40 7.41 32.42
C MET A 65 -25.05 8.86 32.07
N THR A 66 -23.76 9.23 32.10
CA THR A 66 -23.31 10.57 31.73
C THR A 66 -23.57 10.90 30.25
N PHE A 67 -23.44 9.91 29.36
CA PHE A 67 -23.72 10.10 27.93
C PHE A 67 -25.21 10.37 27.70
N VAL A 68 -26.10 9.59 28.31
CA VAL A 68 -27.56 9.78 28.22
C VAL A 68 -27.95 11.15 28.79
N GLU A 69 -27.38 11.55 29.92
CA GLU A 69 -27.62 12.86 30.52
C GLU A 69 -27.22 14.01 29.58
N ASN A 70 -26.03 13.92 28.96
CA ASN A 70 -25.56 14.92 28.01
C ASN A 70 -26.37 14.97 26.70
N GLN A 71 -26.84 13.82 26.20
CA GLN A 71 -27.73 13.76 25.04
C GLN A 71 -29.08 14.41 25.36
N ASN A 72 -29.66 14.09 26.51
CA ASN A 72 -30.91 14.70 26.97
C ASN A 72 -30.77 16.21 27.14
N LYS A 73 -29.63 16.67 27.68
CA LYS A 73 -29.34 18.11 27.82
C LYS A 73 -29.24 18.80 26.45
N LYS A 74 -28.47 18.24 25.51
CA LYS A 74 -28.36 18.77 24.15
C LYS A 74 -29.71 18.84 23.44
N ASN A 75 -30.55 17.80 23.60
CA ASN A 75 -31.89 17.78 23.01
C ASN A 75 -32.80 18.86 23.63
N LYS A 76 -32.69 19.11 24.93
CA LYS A 76 -33.39 20.24 25.59
C LYS A 76 -32.90 21.60 25.09
N ASP A 77 -31.58 21.79 25.02
CA ASP A 77 -30.98 23.03 24.52
C ASP A 77 -31.38 23.30 23.05
N LEU A 78 -31.46 22.25 22.22
CA LEU A 78 -31.95 22.30 20.84
C LEU A 78 -33.46 22.63 20.78
N GLU A 79 -34.27 22.04 21.65
CA GLU A 79 -35.71 22.31 21.72
C GLU A 79 -36.00 23.75 22.18
N GLU A 80 -35.21 24.28 23.13
CA GLU A 80 -35.26 25.67 23.58
C GLU A 80 -34.81 26.66 22.49
N ALA A 81 -33.78 26.30 21.71
CA ALA A 81 -33.34 27.07 20.54
C ALA A 81 -34.38 27.05 19.38
N MET A 82 -35.12 25.95 19.21
CA MET A 82 -36.22 25.87 18.25
C MET A 82 -37.46 26.65 18.70
N LYS A 83 -37.73 26.73 20.01
CA LYS A 83 -38.84 27.53 20.56
C LYS A 83 -38.56 29.03 20.50
N SER A 84 -37.31 29.47 20.67
CA SER A 84 -36.95 30.89 20.57
C SER A 84 -36.94 31.46 19.14
N SER A 85 -36.94 30.60 18.12
CA SER A 85 -37.00 30.97 16.70
C SER A 85 -38.41 30.97 16.10
N MET A 86 -39.44 30.64 16.88
CA MET A 86 -40.84 30.54 16.42
C MET A 86 -41.81 31.33 17.32
N ALA A 87 -41.58 32.65 17.46
CA ALA A 87 -42.58 33.58 17.95
C ALA A 87 -43.26 34.28 16.74
N PRO A 88 -44.60 34.16 16.53
CA PRO A 88 -45.27 34.74 15.37
C PRO A 88 -45.27 36.27 15.40
N THR A 89 -44.76 36.86 14.32
CA THR A 89 -45.02 38.26 13.95
C THR A 89 -46.46 38.39 13.47
N LEU A 90 -47.28 39.17 14.17
CA LEU A 90 -48.52 39.77 13.65
C LEU A 90 -48.49 41.28 13.95
N LEU A 91 -48.52 42.08 12.89
CA LEU A 91 -48.67 43.54 12.88
C LEU A 91 -50.18 43.92 12.84
N PRO A 92 -50.60 45.21 12.75
CA PRO A 92 -50.71 46.20 13.84
C PRO A 92 -52.10 46.89 13.85
N GLN A 93 -52.59 47.46 14.97
CA GLN A 93 -53.65 48.50 14.88
C GLN A 93 -53.75 49.46 16.08
N SER A 94 -53.91 50.75 15.71
CA SER A 94 -54.43 51.94 16.43
C SER A 94 -53.62 52.68 17.51
N ARG A 95 -53.31 53.95 17.18
CA ARG A 95 -52.89 55.16 17.94
C ARG A 95 -54.03 55.76 18.81
N PRO A 96 -53.87 56.90 19.54
CA PRO A 96 -52.69 57.55 20.18
C PRO A 96 -53.02 58.06 21.63
N SER A 97 -52.23 59.05 22.12
CA SER A 97 -52.32 59.89 23.35
C SER A 97 -51.78 59.30 24.66
N ASP A 98 -51.13 60.02 25.57
CA ASP A 98 -50.30 61.24 25.62
C ASP A 98 -49.66 61.22 27.03
N GLU A 99 -48.62 62.04 27.24
CA GLU A 99 -48.06 62.52 28.53
C GLU A 99 -47.26 61.55 29.44
N GLN A 100 -45.93 61.74 29.53
CA GLN A 100 -45.15 62.39 30.64
C GLN A 100 -44.71 61.34 31.69
N SER A 101 -43.51 61.34 32.28
CA SER A 101 -42.42 62.30 32.47
C SER A 101 -41.21 61.58 33.10
N GLU A 102 -39.99 62.13 32.92
CA GLU A 102 -38.86 62.17 33.89
C GLU A 102 -38.27 60.86 34.46
N SER A 103 -36.96 60.71 34.73
CA SER A 103 -35.81 61.61 34.84
C SER A 103 -34.51 60.78 34.96
N ASP A 104 -33.39 61.36 34.48
CA ASP A 104 -32.03 61.36 35.07
C ASP A 104 -31.27 60.05 35.35
N SER A 105 -30.09 59.83 34.73
CA SER A 105 -28.73 60.31 35.13
C SER A 105 -28.24 59.62 36.42
N ASP A 106 -27.02 59.09 36.55
CA ASP A 106 -25.75 59.57 36.03
C ASP A 106 -24.65 58.47 36.06
N LYS A 107 -23.55 58.82 35.37
CA LYS A 107 -22.15 58.34 35.31
C LYS A 107 -21.63 57.66 36.61
N THR A 108 -20.64 56.74 36.59
CA THR A 108 -19.24 57.02 36.23
C THR A 108 -18.40 55.76 35.97
N SER A 109 -17.47 55.95 35.03
CA SER A 109 -16.31 55.15 34.65
C SER A 109 -15.31 54.83 35.77
N PHE A 110 -14.68 53.64 35.71
CA PHE A 110 -13.24 53.53 35.94
C PHE A 110 -12.64 52.40 35.09
N SER A 111 -11.89 52.80 34.06
CA SER A 111 -10.99 51.95 33.30
C SER A 111 -9.72 51.67 34.11
N PHE A 112 -9.24 50.43 34.10
CA PHE A 112 -7.79 50.21 34.15
C PHE A 112 -7.36 49.27 33.03
N VAL A 113 -6.58 49.87 32.13
CA VAL A 113 -5.81 49.26 31.06
C VAL A 113 -4.75 48.35 31.67
N SER A 114 -4.64 47.11 31.19
CA SER A 114 -3.32 46.49 31.09
C SER A 114 -3.25 45.50 29.93
N SER A 115 -2.55 45.97 28.91
CA SER A 115 -1.59 45.22 28.11
C SER A 115 -2.09 44.07 27.24
N ASN A 116 -2.44 44.51 26.04
CA ASN A 116 -2.35 43.80 24.78
C ASN A 116 -0.96 43.15 24.60
N LYS A 117 -0.78 41.88 24.99
CA LYS A 117 0.40 41.07 24.59
C LYS A 117 0.12 39.57 24.72
N SER A 118 -0.47 38.94 23.70
CA SER A 118 -0.31 37.49 23.39
C SER A 118 -1.22 36.94 22.27
N ARG A 119 -1.77 37.76 21.37
CA ARG A 119 -2.65 37.25 20.28
C ARG A 119 -1.94 36.95 18.95
N PHE A 120 -0.62 36.79 18.94
CA PHE A 120 0.13 36.53 17.69
C PHE A 120 1.16 35.38 17.74
N VAL A 121 1.21 34.58 18.83
CA VAL A 121 2.22 33.50 18.98
C VAL A 121 1.60 32.08 19.01
N THR A 122 0.28 31.92 18.89
CA THR A 122 -0.38 30.61 19.11
C THR A 122 -0.90 29.89 17.86
N LYS A 123 -0.50 30.31 16.65
CA LYS A 123 -0.81 29.56 15.42
C LYS A 123 0.31 28.59 15.03
N GLU A 124 1.58 28.95 15.24
CA GLU A 124 2.72 28.06 15.01
C GLU A 124 2.82 26.95 16.06
N SER A 125 2.48 27.23 17.32
CA SER A 125 2.58 26.23 18.39
C SER A 125 1.59 25.07 18.24
N LYS A 126 0.42 25.28 17.60
CA LYS A 126 -0.54 24.21 17.30
C LYS A 126 -0.07 23.29 16.17
N MET A 127 0.65 23.82 15.18
CA MET A 127 1.23 23.02 14.10
C MET A 127 2.44 22.22 14.61
N MET A 128 3.26 22.83 15.47
CA MET A 128 4.42 22.21 16.11
C MET A 128 4.03 21.14 17.16
N THR A 129 2.85 21.22 17.78
CA THR A 129 2.34 20.22 18.73
C THR A 129 1.45 19.13 18.09
N LEU A 130 1.08 19.28 16.82
CA LEU A 130 0.36 18.25 16.06
C LEU A 130 1.30 17.10 15.64
N ILE A 131 2.55 17.43 15.29
CA ILE A 131 3.56 16.47 14.83
C ILE A 131 3.85 15.38 15.89
N PRO A 132 4.06 15.70 17.18
CA PRO A 132 4.25 14.68 18.22
C PRO A 132 3.01 13.81 18.50
N GLN A 133 1.80 14.30 18.20
CA GLN A 133 0.55 13.55 18.42
C GLN A 133 0.22 12.63 17.24
N VAL A 134 0.51 13.05 16.01
CA VAL A 134 0.36 12.22 14.80
C VAL A 134 1.38 11.09 14.80
N LEU A 135 2.62 11.34 15.23
CA LEU A 135 3.69 10.33 15.28
C LEU A 135 3.55 9.31 16.43
N ARG A 136 2.63 9.51 17.39
CA ARG A 136 2.43 8.59 18.52
C ARG A 136 1.65 7.32 18.12
N ASN A 137 0.92 7.35 17.01
CA ASN A 137 0.14 6.22 16.52
C ASN A 137 0.87 5.53 15.37
N GLU A 138 1.25 4.26 15.54
CA GLU A 138 1.96 3.47 14.53
C GLU A 138 1.26 3.47 13.16
N ARG A 139 -0.08 3.49 13.16
CA ARG A 139 -0.88 3.58 11.92
C ARG A 139 -0.66 4.90 11.18
N ASN A 140 -0.64 6.00 11.90
CA ASN A 140 -0.44 7.33 11.31
C ASN A 140 0.99 7.48 10.78
N LEU A 141 1.96 6.90 11.48
CA LEU A 141 3.35 6.85 11.03
C LEU A 141 3.50 6.05 9.73
N CYS A 142 2.87 4.87 9.64
CA CYS A 142 2.83 4.09 8.41
C CYS A 142 2.15 4.85 7.27
N CYS A 143 0.99 5.47 7.51
CA CYS A 143 0.31 6.28 6.49
C CYS A 143 1.17 7.45 6.01
N LEU A 144 1.85 8.15 6.92
CA LEU A 144 2.77 9.23 6.56
C LEU A 144 3.93 8.72 5.71
N PHE A 145 4.53 7.59 6.07
CA PHE A 145 5.60 6.96 5.29
C PHE A 145 5.14 6.62 3.85
N PHE A 146 3.99 5.98 3.70
CA PHE A 146 3.45 5.67 2.36
C PHE A 146 3.10 6.93 1.56
N LEU A 147 2.58 7.98 2.21
CA LEU A 147 2.32 9.26 1.54
C LEU A 147 3.61 9.93 1.06
N LEU A 148 4.67 9.92 1.88
CA LEU A 148 5.98 10.46 1.49
C LEU A 148 6.57 9.66 0.33
N LEU A 149 6.56 8.33 0.42
CA LEU A 149 7.04 7.45 -0.66
C LEU A 149 6.26 7.68 -1.97
N PHE A 150 4.94 7.78 -1.89
CA PHE A 150 4.10 8.06 -3.05
C PHE A 150 4.40 9.45 -3.65
N SER A 151 4.57 10.47 -2.81
CA SER A 151 4.92 11.81 -3.28
C SER A 151 6.31 11.86 -3.93
N TYR A 152 7.26 11.06 -3.43
CA TYR A 152 8.58 10.90 -4.02
C TYR A 152 8.49 10.28 -5.43
N TYR A 153 7.76 9.18 -5.60
CA TYR A 153 7.59 8.56 -6.91
C TYR A 153 6.91 9.48 -7.93
N ILE A 154 5.85 10.20 -7.54
CA ILE A 154 5.22 11.18 -8.43
C ILE A 154 6.22 12.26 -8.84
N THR A 155 7.00 12.79 -7.89
CA THR A 155 7.98 13.85 -8.20
C THR A 155 9.03 13.34 -9.17
N MET A 156 9.55 12.12 -8.97
CA MET A 156 10.52 11.50 -9.87
C MET A 156 9.95 11.19 -11.25
N ASP A 157 8.68 10.78 -11.35
CA ASP A 157 8.00 10.58 -12.64
C ASP A 157 7.81 11.89 -13.40
N VAL A 158 7.50 13.00 -12.70
CA VAL A 158 7.39 14.34 -13.30
C VAL A 158 8.75 14.78 -13.85
N ILE A 159 9.82 14.57 -13.08
CA ILE A 159 11.19 14.86 -13.54
C ILE A 159 11.52 14.02 -14.77
N LEU A 160 11.26 12.71 -14.73
CA LEU A 160 11.50 11.81 -15.86
C LEU A 160 10.72 12.25 -17.11
N TYR A 161 9.45 12.64 -16.95
CA TYR A 161 8.65 13.15 -18.07
C TYR A 161 9.28 14.39 -18.69
N VAL A 162 9.69 15.38 -17.87
CA VAL A 162 10.36 16.59 -18.36
C VAL A 162 11.67 16.23 -19.07
N THR A 163 12.49 15.33 -18.51
CA THR A 163 13.74 14.91 -19.15
C THR A 163 13.51 14.22 -20.50
N ILE A 164 12.44 13.42 -20.64
CA ILE A 164 12.10 12.80 -21.93
C ILE A 164 11.77 13.87 -22.98
N GLN A 165 11.11 14.97 -22.61
CA GLN A 165 10.80 16.06 -23.54
C GLN A 165 12.06 16.79 -24.03
N ASP A 166 13.11 16.83 -23.23
CA ASP A 166 14.36 17.52 -23.55
C ASP A 166 15.41 16.61 -24.23
N THR A 167 15.11 15.31 -24.39
CA THR A 167 16.10 14.32 -24.87
C THR A 167 15.60 13.52 -26.07
N THR A 168 16.54 12.97 -26.84
CA THR A 168 16.30 11.94 -27.87
C THR A 168 16.96 10.63 -27.42
N PHE A 169 16.44 9.47 -27.82
CA PHE A 169 17.05 8.18 -27.45
C PHE A 169 18.32 7.85 -28.25
N THR A 170 18.55 8.49 -29.39
CA THR A 170 19.68 8.20 -30.29
C THR A 170 20.96 8.94 -29.93
N ASP A 171 20.85 10.18 -29.43
CA ASP A 171 22.00 11.09 -29.26
C ASP A 171 22.40 11.27 -27.80
N GLN A 172 22.53 10.16 -27.05
CA GLN A 172 22.90 10.21 -25.63
C GLN A 172 24.31 9.69 -25.39
N THR A 173 25.15 10.54 -24.81
CA THR A 173 26.47 10.15 -24.30
C THR A 173 26.38 9.97 -22.79
N ARG A 174 26.98 8.90 -22.27
CA ARG A 174 27.12 8.69 -20.82
C ARG A 174 28.20 9.64 -20.31
N GLY A 175 27.87 10.50 -19.35
CA GLY A 175 28.85 11.32 -18.64
C GLY A 175 29.75 10.46 -17.75
N ASP A 176 30.81 11.07 -17.19
CA ASP A 176 31.79 10.36 -16.34
C ASP A 176 31.18 9.78 -15.06
N SER A 177 30.08 10.35 -14.57
CA SER A 177 29.35 9.88 -13.38
C SER A 177 27.97 9.35 -13.73
N TYR A 178 27.49 8.40 -12.93
CA TYR A 178 26.18 7.80 -13.11
C TYR A 178 25.04 8.83 -12.92
N SER A 179 24.04 8.79 -13.82
CA SER A 179 22.82 9.57 -13.71
C SER A 179 21.60 8.66 -13.82
N MET A 180 20.60 8.91 -12.97
CA MET A 180 19.32 8.21 -13.00
C MET A 180 18.52 8.50 -14.27
N PHE A 181 18.73 9.67 -14.87
CA PHE A 181 17.98 10.13 -16.03
C PHE A 181 18.80 10.15 -17.33
N HIS A 182 20.05 9.66 -17.32
CA HIS A 182 20.89 9.57 -18.52
C HIS A 182 21.90 8.40 -18.44
N PRO A 183 22.07 7.59 -19.50
CA PRO A 183 21.29 7.58 -20.73
C PRO A 183 19.93 6.87 -20.56
N LEU A 184 18.86 7.43 -21.14
CA LEU A 184 17.52 6.84 -21.20
C LEU A 184 17.42 5.85 -22.36
N SER A 185 16.77 4.72 -22.08
CA SER A 185 16.32 3.74 -23.07
C SER A 185 14.85 3.45 -22.87
N ALA A 186 14.16 2.93 -23.88
CA ALA A 186 12.78 2.47 -23.77
C ALA A 186 12.63 1.46 -22.63
N LYS A 187 13.61 0.55 -22.47
CA LYS A 187 13.65 -0.41 -21.37
C LYS A 187 13.69 0.30 -20.01
N LEU A 188 14.63 1.22 -19.79
CA LEU A 188 14.79 1.93 -18.52
C LEU A 188 13.57 2.79 -18.19
N VAL A 189 13.00 3.49 -19.18
CA VAL A 189 11.81 4.33 -18.99
C VAL A 189 10.59 3.49 -18.60
N MET A 190 10.45 2.29 -19.17
CA MET A 190 9.34 1.37 -18.90
C MET A 190 9.53 0.50 -17.64
N SER A 191 10.71 0.50 -17.02
CA SER A 191 10.97 -0.19 -15.75
C SER A 191 10.16 0.41 -14.60
N ASP A 192 9.84 -0.43 -13.62
CA ASP A 192 9.10 -0.01 -12.42
C ASP A 192 9.83 1.04 -11.58
N HIS A 193 9.05 1.76 -10.78
CA HIS A 193 9.54 2.85 -9.92
C HIS A 193 10.63 2.41 -8.96
N THR A 194 10.48 1.24 -8.32
CA THR A 194 11.44 0.74 -7.33
C THR A 194 12.76 0.40 -8.01
N ASN A 195 12.71 -0.27 -9.15
CA ASN A 195 13.92 -0.64 -9.87
C ASN A 195 14.63 0.58 -10.46
N HIS A 196 13.90 1.45 -11.16
CA HIS A 196 14.47 2.65 -11.82
C HIS A 196 15.02 3.65 -10.80
N TYR A 197 14.28 3.97 -9.74
CA TYR A 197 14.65 5.07 -8.83
C TYR A 197 15.44 4.63 -7.60
N PHE A 198 15.40 3.34 -7.25
CA PHE A 198 16.07 2.85 -6.06
C PHE A 198 17.09 1.75 -6.35
N MET A 199 16.69 0.62 -6.96
CA MET A 199 17.60 -0.54 -7.10
C MET A 199 18.76 -0.24 -8.05
N VAL A 200 18.51 0.17 -9.29
CA VAL A 200 19.56 0.45 -10.27
C VAL A 200 20.49 1.58 -9.79
N PRO A 201 20.00 2.75 -9.34
CA PRO A 201 20.87 3.82 -8.86
C PRO A 201 21.75 3.41 -7.66
N THR A 202 21.20 2.66 -6.71
CA THR A 202 21.98 2.24 -5.54
C THR A 202 23.06 1.22 -5.92
N THR A 203 22.81 0.33 -6.89
CA THR A 203 23.85 -0.59 -7.39
C THR A 203 24.95 0.12 -8.19
N GLU A 204 24.60 1.08 -9.05
CA GLU A 204 25.58 1.84 -9.83
C GLU A 204 26.42 2.76 -8.93
N ILE A 205 25.80 3.46 -7.97
CA ILE A 205 26.53 4.26 -6.96
C ILE A 205 27.43 3.37 -6.10
N PHE A 206 26.98 2.16 -5.74
CA PHE A 206 27.80 1.21 -5.01
C PHE A 206 29.04 0.80 -5.81
N ASP A 207 28.90 0.50 -7.10
CA ASP A 207 30.04 0.16 -7.96
C ASP A 207 30.97 1.37 -8.18
N GLU A 208 30.43 2.58 -8.37
CA GLU A 208 31.22 3.81 -8.53
C GLU A 208 32.03 4.13 -7.26
N LEU A 209 31.41 4.01 -6.07
CA LEU A 209 32.02 4.32 -4.78
C LEU A 209 33.07 3.28 -4.37
N THR A 210 32.74 1.99 -4.49
CA THR A 210 33.62 0.90 -4.01
C THR A 210 34.56 0.37 -5.08
N ARG A 211 34.31 0.72 -6.35
CA ARG A 211 34.95 0.14 -7.53
C ARG A 211 34.86 -1.40 -7.52
N PHE A 212 33.73 -1.93 -7.05
CA PHE A 212 33.53 -3.35 -6.79
C PHE A 212 33.92 -4.21 -8.01
N SER A 213 33.42 -3.86 -9.20
CA SER A 213 33.71 -4.60 -10.44
C SER A 213 35.20 -4.62 -10.80
N LYS A 214 35.95 -3.55 -10.45
CA LYS A 214 37.39 -3.45 -10.74
C LYS A 214 38.25 -4.10 -9.66
N VAL A 215 37.85 -3.99 -8.40
CA VAL A 215 38.57 -4.57 -7.25
C VAL A 215 38.37 -6.08 -7.19
N PHE A 216 37.14 -6.54 -7.38
CA PHE A 216 36.74 -7.94 -7.34
C PHE A 216 36.56 -8.52 -8.74
N PHE A 217 37.58 -8.39 -9.59
CA PHE A 217 37.55 -8.87 -10.99
C PHE A 217 37.25 -10.37 -11.13
N PHE A 218 37.44 -11.16 -10.08
CA PHE A 218 37.13 -12.59 -10.05
C PHE A 218 35.63 -12.88 -9.87
N VAL A 219 34.84 -11.91 -9.39
CA VAL A 219 33.40 -12.07 -9.20
C VAL A 219 32.72 -11.92 -10.56
N THR A 220 32.24 -13.03 -11.10
CA THR A 220 31.51 -13.02 -12.37
C THR A 220 30.03 -12.68 -12.14
N PRO A 221 29.33 -12.10 -13.13
CA PRO A 221 27.87 -11.89 -13.06
C PRO A 221 27.14 -13.18 -12.69
N ASN A 222 27.56 -14.30 -13.29
CA ASN A 222 27.01 -15.63 -13.02
C ASN A 222 27.09 -16.04 -11.54
N MET A 223 28.15 -15.66 -10.82
CA MET A 223 28.28 -15.95 -9.38
C MET A 223 27.29 -15.15 -8.54
N VAL A 224 27.04 -13.90 -8.93
CA VAL A 224 26.02 -13.06 -8.29
C VAL A 224 24.63 -13.62 -8.58
N THR A 225 24.38 -14.06 -9.81
CA THR A 225 23.13 -14.73 -10.19
C THR A 225 22.83 -15.97 -9.35
N ILE A 226 23.82 -16.85 -9.16
CA ILE A 226 23.69 -18.02 -8.30
C ILE A 226 23.42 -17.62 -6.84
N THR A 227 24.07 -16.56 -6.37
CA THR A 227 23.92 -16.07 -5.00
C THR A 227 22.50 -15.55 -4.74
N HIS A 228 21.96 -14.77 -5.67
CA HIS A 228 20.60 -14.22 -5.55
C HIS A 228 19.53 -15.33 -5.64
N PHE A 229 19.78 -16.38 -6.43
CA PHE A 229 18.94 -17.59 -6.44
C PHE A 229 18.94 -18.33 -5.10
N ILE A 230 20.10 -18.50 -4.45
CA ILE A 230 20.18 -19.11 -3.12
C ILE A 230 19.38 -18.28 -2.10
N LEU A 231 19.47 -16.96 -2.16
CA LEU A 231 18.69 -16.06 -1.30
C LEU A 231 17.19 -16.20 -1.56
N ALA A 232 16.75 -16.41 -2.80
CA ALA A 232 15.35 -16.68 -3.12
C ALA A 232 14.85 -17.97 -2.43
N LEU A 233 15.66 -19.04 -2.40
CA LEU A 233 15.31 -20.28 -1.68
C LEU A 233 15.25 -20.08 -0.16
N VAL A 234 16.17 -19.29 0.40
CA VAL A 234 16.15 -18.93 1.82
C VAL A 234 14.87 -18.13 2.13
N ALA A 235 14.55 -17.11 1.33
CA ALA A 235 13.33 -16.33 1.48
C ALA A 235 12.06 -17.22 1.37
N ALA A 236 12.04 -18.16 0.42
CA ALA A 236 10.95 -19.14 0.26
C ALA A 236 10.74 -19.98 1.53
N LYS A 237 11.82 -20.38 2.22
CA LYS A 237 11.72 -21.09 3.50
C LYS A 237 11.13 -20.20 4.59
N PHE A 238 11.61 -18.96 4.71
CA PHE A 238 11.14 -18.03 5.74
C PHE A 238 9.67 -17.61 5.53
N VAL A 239 9.23 -17.40 4.28
CA VAL A 239 7.83 -17.03 4.00
C VAL A 239 6.85 -18.17 4.31
N SER A 240 7.31 -19.44 4.24
CA SER A 240 6.50 -20.63 4.57
C SER A 240 6.18 -20.82 6.07
N SER A 241 6.67 -19.91 6.91
CA SER A 241 6.50 -19.94 8.36
C SER A 241 5.20 -19.25 8.81
N GLU A 242 4.64 -19.72 9.92
CA GLU A 242 3.42 -19.17 10.52
C GLU A 242 3.67 -17.85 11.27
N ASN A 243 4.93 -17.62 11.67
CA ASN A 243 5.33 -16.42 12.39
C ASN A 243 5.42 -15.21 11.45
N LEU A 244 4.67 -14.15 11.76
CA LEU A 244 4.68 -12.91 10.98
C LEU A 244 6.08 -12.28 10.87
N LYS A 245 6.88 -12.34 11.95
CA LYS A 245 8.26 -11.82 11.96
C LYS A 245 9.14 -12.51 10.91
N HIS A 246 9.02 -13.83 10.78
CA HIS A 246 9.81 -14.60 9.81
C HIS A 246 9.36 -14.30 8.38
N ARG A 247 8.05 -14.11 8.13
CA ARG A 247 7.56 -13.65 6.82
C ARG A 247 8.07 -12.26 6.45
N ARG A 248 8.11 -11.33 7.40
CA ARG A 248 8.69 -9.98 7.17
C ARG A 248 10.18 -10.04 6.87
N ILE A 249 10.92 -10.90 7.57
CA ILE A 249 12.34 -11.16 7.26
C ILE A 249 12.48 -11.75 5.84
N ALA A 250 11.57 -12.65 5.43
CA ALA A 250 11.57 -13.20 4.08
C ALA A 250 11.46 -12.11 3.01
N VAL A 251 10.57 -11.12 3.23
CA VAL A 251 10.42 -9.96 2.34
C VAL A 251 11.74 -9.19 2.24
N VAL A 252 12.38 -8.88 3.37
CA VAL A 252 13.67 -8.16 3.37
C VAL A 252 14.78 -8.94 2.65
N ILE A 253 14.85 -10.26 2.86
CA ILE A 253 15.81 -11.12 2.14
C ILE A 253 15.52 -11.09 0.64
N TYR A 254 14.24 -11.10 0.24
CA TYR A 254 13.86 -11.07 -1.16
C TYR A 254 14.16 -9.71 -1.80
N GLU A 255 13.96 -8.59 -1.09
CA GLU A 255 14.39 -7.27 -1.58
C GLU A 255 15.90 -7.20 -1.79
N PHE A 256 16.68 -7.77 -0.86
CA PHE A 256 18.13 -7.86 -1.05
C PHE A 256 18.52 -8.74 -2.25
N ARG A 257 17.75 -9.80 -2.52
CA ARG A 257 17.87 -10.59 -3.76
C ARG A 257 17.63 -9.72 -5.00
N ILE A 258 16.59 -8.88 -5.01
CA ILE A 258 16.28 -7.96 -6.14
C ILE A 258 17.39 -6.92 -6.31
N TRP A 259 18.01 -6.47 -5.23
CA TRP A 259 19.15 -5.57 -5.31
C TRP A 259 20.37 -6.26 -5.98
N LEU A 260 20.66 -7.52 -5.63
CA LEU A 260 21.75 -8.29 -6.26
C LEU A 260 21.49 -8.62 -7.73
N ASP A 261 20.22 -8.82 -8.10
CA ASP A 261 19.72 -8.99 -9.47
C ASP A 261 19.88 -7.73 -10.34
N SER A 262 20.06 -6.56 -9.72
CA SER A 262 20.47 -5.35 -10.44
C SER A 262 21.99 -5.24 -10.55
N LEU A 263 22.71 -5.75 -9.54
CA LEU A 263 24.17 -5.67 -9.45
C LEU A 263 24.88 -6.55 -10.49
N ASP A 264 24.36 -7.74 -10.80
CA ASP A 264 24.96 -8.61 -11.82
C ASP A 264 24.96 -7.97 -13.22
N GLY A 265 23.90 -7.24 -13.57
CA GLY A 265 23.81 -6.43 -14.77
C GLY A 265 24.83 -5.28 -14.79
N VAL A 266 25.07 -4.63 -13.65
CA VAL A 266 26.12 -3.59 -13.53
C VAL A 266 27.51 -4.19 -13.76
N ILE A 267 27.80 -5.31 -13.10
CA ILE A 267 29.09 -6.02 -13.25
C ILE A 267 29.30 -6.46 -14.70
N TYR A 268 28.25 -7.02 -15.32
CA TYR A 268 28.30 -7.42 -16.73
C TYR A 268 28.63 -6.22 -17.64
N ARG A 269 27.93 -5.09 -17.47
CA ARG A 269 28.16 -3.87 -18.27
C ARG A 269 29.56 -3.30 -18.06
N SER A 270 30.04 -3.31 -16.81
CA SER A 270 31.39 -2.88 -16.45
C SER A 270 32.47 -3.72 -17.14
N HIS A 271 32.28 -5.04 -17.21
CA HIS A 271 33.21 -5.96 -17.87
C HIS A 271 33.10 -5.98 -19.39
N ALA A 272 31.90 -5.79 -19.95
CA ALA A 272 31.65 -5.78 -21.39
C ALA A 272 31.95 -4.41 -22.05
N HIS A 273 32.23 -3.37 -21.25
CA HIS A 273 32.31 -1.98 -21.70
C HIS A 273 31.07 -1.49 -22.45
N GLU A 274 29.90 -2.11 -22.18
CA GLU A 274 28.62 -1.74 -22.77
C GLU A 274 27.90 -0.74 -21.85
N THR A 275 27.58 0.44 -22.38
CA THR A 275 26.99 1.54 -21.59
C THR A 275 25.46 1.62 -21.70
N VAL A 276 24.86 0.86 -22.61
CA VAL A 276 23.42 0.93 -22.93
C VAL A 276 22.66 -0.18 -22.19
N TYR A 277 21.50 0.17 -21.61
CA TYR A 277 20.59 -0.77 -20.96
C TYR A 277 19.84 -1.66 -21.97
N LYS A 278 20.56 -2.61 -22.60
CA LYS A 278 19.99 -3.61 -23.51
C LYS A 278 20.22 -5.02 -22.99
N SER A 279 19.23 -5.89 -23.15
CA SER A 279 19.35 -7.30 -22.82
C SER A 279 20.16 -8.01 -23.92
N ASN A 280 21.37 -8.49 -23.63
CA ASN A 280 22.14 -9.27 -24.60
C ASN A 280 21.70 -10.76 -24.59
N LYS A 281 20.63 -11.04 -25.35
CA LYS A 281 19.96 -12.36 -25.42
C LYS A 281 20.81 -13.50 -25.98
N SER A 282 21.99 -13.19 -26.54
CA SER A 282 22.89 -14.19 -27.15
C SER A 282 23.86 -14.85 -26.16
N THR A 283 23.96 -14.31 -24.94
CA THR A 283 24.93 -14.76 -23.93
C THR A 283 24.36 -15.85 -23.04
N LEU A 284 25.20 -16.82 -22.64
CA LEU A 284 24.81 -17.84 -21.66
C LEU A 284 24.41 -17.23 -20.31
N GLY A 285 25.03 -16.09 -19.93
CA GLY A 285 24.73 -15.38 -18.70
C GLY A 285 23.27 -14.90 -18.65
N TYR A 286 22.76 -14.30 -19.73
CA TYR A 286 21.37 -13.85 -19.82
C TYR A 286 20.36 -14.99 -19.64
N TYR A 287 20.63 -16.15 -20.25
CA TYR A 287 19.74 -17.32 -20.15
C TYR A 287 19.74 -17.90 -18.73
N MET A 288 20.91 -17.90 -18.09
CA MET A 288 21.07 -18.40 -16.72
C MET A 288 20.35 -17.49 -15.72
N ASP A 289 20.53 -16.18 -15.86
CA ASP A 289 19.87 -15.14 -15.06
C ASP A 289 18.34 -15.26 -15.13
N THR A 290 17.81 -15.14 -16.35
CA THR A 290 16.36 -15.26 -16.61
C THR A 290 15.77 -16.56 -16.04
N THR A 291 16.49 -17.68 -16.16
CA THR A 291 15.99 -18.97 -15.66
C THR A 291 15.99 -19.03 -14.13
N LEU A 292 17.07 -18.58 -13.49
CA LEU A 292 17.21 -18.61 -12.04
C LEU A 292 16.25 -17.63 -11.35
N ASP A 293 15.92 -16.51 -11.99
CA ASP A 293 14.90 -15.56 -11.54
C ASP A 293 13.52 -16.18 -11.51
N VAL A 294 13.14 -16.84 -12.61
CA VAL A 294 11.85 -17.52 -12.72
C VAL A 294 11.77 -18.64 -11.69
N LEU A 295 12.83 -19.45 -11.54
CA LEU A 295 12.87 -20.52 -10.54
C LEU A 295 12.82 -19.99 -9.11
N GLY A 296 13.53 -18.90 -8.81
CA GLY A 296 13.52 -18.22 -7.51
C GLY A 296 12.13 -17.68 -7.16
N GLY A 297 11.48 -17.01 -8.11
CA GLY A 297 10.10 -16.51 -7.97
C GLY A 297 9.07 -17.62 -7.79
N VAL A 298 9.21 -18.73 -8.53
CA VAL A 298 8.36 -19.92 -8.37
C VAL A 298 8.57 -20.55 -6.99
N ALA A 299 9.82 -20.70 -6.53
CA ALA A 299 10.12 -21.24 -5.22
C ALA A 299 9.52 -20.37 -4.10
N PHE A 300 9.61 -19.05 -4.21
CA PHE A 300 9.01 -18.12 -3.25
C PHE A 300 7.47 -18.23 -3.23
N ASN A 301 6.83 -18.28 -4.41
CA ASN A 301 5.39 -18.50 -4.51
C ASN A 301 4.95 -19.84 -3.91
N LEU A 302 5.72 -20.92 -4.11
CA LEU A 302 5.47 -22.20 -3.44
C LEU A 302 5.60 -22.08 -1.92
N GLY A 303 6.56 -21.30 -1.42
CA GLY A 303 6.67 -20.96 0.00
C GLY A 303 5.39 -20.33 0.55
N VAL A 304 4.78 -19.39 -0.18
CA VAL A 304 3.49 -18.78 0.19
C VAL A 304 2.34 -19.80 0.16
N VAL A 305 2.30 -20.69 -0.84
CA VAL A 305 1.32 -21.78 -0.90
C VAL A 305 1.41 -22.66 0.34
N PHE A 306 2.63 -23.05 0.76
CA PHE A 306 2.83 -23.85 1.96
C PHE A 306 2.39 -23.11 3.23
N PHE A 307 2.63 -21.81 3.32
CA PHE A 307 2.12 -20.99 4.41
C PHE A 307 0.58 -21.02 4.44
N LEU A 308 -0.08 -20.79 3.32
CA LEU A 308 -1.55 -20.81 3.24
C LEU A 308 -2.13 -22.21 3.52
N PHE A 309 -1.44 -23.29 3.15
CA PHE A 309 -1.87 -24.64 3.51
C PHE A 309 -1.86 -24.90 5.02
N LYS A 310 -0.99 -24.23 5.77
CA LYS A 310 -0.91 -24.33 7.24
C LYS A 310 -1.89 -23.40 7.93
N GLY A 311 -1.99 -22.15 7.48
CA GLY A 311 -2.66 -21.05 8.17
C GLY A 311 -3.84 -20.39 7.46
N ALA A 312 -4.47 -21.03 6.46
CA ALA A 312 -5.56 -20.39 5.70
C ALA A 312 -6.70 -19.87 6.61
N PRO A 313 -7.21 -18.66 6.33
CA PRO A 313 -8.35 -18.10 7.07
C PRO A 313 -9.60 -18.98 6.89
N LEU A 314 -10.40 -19.04 7.95
CA LEU A 314 -11.66 -19.76 7.95
C LEU A 314 -12.68 -19.05 7.05
N ILE A 315 -13.30 -19.78 6.12
CA ILE A 315 -14.28 -19.24 5.18
C ILE A 315 -15.69 -19.69 5.59
N SER A 316 -16.64 -18.75 5.72
CA SER A 316 -18.07 -19.07 5.77
C SER A 316 -18.59 -19.25 4.33
N LYS A 317 -19.47 -20.23 4.12
CA LYS A 317 -20.13 -20.49 2.82
C LYS A 317 -20.90 -19.27 2.27
N THR A 318 -21.27 -18.32 3.12
CA THR A 318 -22.02 -17.11 2.75
C THR A 318 -21.09 -15.96 2.34
N GLN A 319 -19.78 -16.08 2.59
CA GLN A 319 -18.78 -15.03 2.33
C GLN A 319 -18.11 -15.16 0.96
N GLU A 320 -18.80 -15.78 0.00
CA GLU A 320 -18.34 -15.86 -1.38
C GLU A 320 -18.49 -14.51 -2.12
N TYR A 321 -19.23 -13.54 -1.56
CA TYR A 321 -19.55 -12.26 -2.22
C TYR A 321 -19.50 -10.97 -1.36
N ILE A 322 -18.96 -10.99 -0.14
CA ILE A 322 -19.01 -9.80 0.75
C ILE A 322 -17.61 -9.26 1.06
N LEU A 323 -17.44 -7.96 0.76
CA LEU A 323 -16.30 -7.09 1.08
C LEU A 323 -15.85 -7.18 2.57
N PRO A 324 -14.59 -6.82 2.90
CA PRO A 324 -13.83 -7.36 4.04
C PRO A 324 -14.12 -6.69 5.41
N PHE A 325 -15.38 -6.55 5.82
CA PHE A 325 -15.74 -5.93 7.10
C PHE A 325 -16.70 -6.76 7.98
N CYS A 326 -16.46 -8.06 8.18
CA CYS A 326 -17.21 -8.81 9.19
C CYS A 326 -16.36 -9.72 10.09
N LYS A 327 -16.36 -9.33 11.38
CA LYS A 327 -16.18 -9.99 12.69
C LYS A 327 -15.29 -11.25 12.81
N PRO A 328 -14.41 -11.33 13.83
CA PRO A 328 -13.65 -12.56 14.14
C PRO A 328 -14.57 -13.63 14.74
N ALA A 329 -14.28 -14.89 14.41
CA ALA A 329 -15.09 -16.05 14.73
C ALA A 329 -14.53 -16.84 15.94
N VAL A 330 -15.39 -17.45 16.76
CA VAL A 330 -15.02 -18.12 18.04
C VAL A 330 -14.60 -19.58 17.83
N PRO A 331 -13.48 -20.08 18.40
CA PRO A 331 -13.07 -21.48 18.26
C PRO A 331 -14.00 -22.45 18.98
N THR A 332 -14.43 -23.53 18.33
CA THR A 332 -15.01 -24.71 18.99
C THR A 332 -14.36 -25.99 18.46
N GLU A 333 -14.35 -27.04 19.28
CA GLU A 333 -13.53 -28.27 19.15
C GLU A 333 -13.77 -29.08 17.87
N ASN A 334 -14.82 -28.77 17.08
CA ASN A 334 -15.12 -29.42 15.79
C ASN A 334 -15.44 -28.42 14.65
N GLY A 335 -14.93 -27.19 14.74
CA GLY A 335 -15.18 -26.12 13.76
C GLY A 335 -15.80 -24.89 14.42
N VAL A 336 -15.62 -23.75 13.76
CA VAL A 336 -16.16 -22.47 14.22
C VAL A 336 -17.59 -22.33 13.71
N THR A 337 -18.53 -22.06 14.60
CA THR A 337 -19.92 -21.72 14.27
C THR A 337 -20.26 -20.36 14.88
N ASN A 338 -20.74 -19.41 14.07
CA ASN A 338 -21.42 -18.23 14.61
C ASN A 338 -22.82 -18.64 15.11
N GLY A 339 -23.41 -17.83 16.00
CA GLY A 339 -24.75 -18.03 16.60
C GLY A 339 -25.93 -18.19 15.63
N ASN A 340 -25.68 -18.18 14.32
CA ASN A 340 -26.64 -18.44 13.24
C ASN A 340 -26.45 -19.83 12.57
N GLY A 341 -25.58 -20.70 13.08
CA GLY A 341 -25.38 -22.05 12.53
C GLY A 341 -24.53 -22.14 11.25
N GLU A 342 -23.85 -21.06 10.84
CA GLU A 342 -22.95 -21.09 9.70
C GLU A 342 -21.68 -21.90 10.01
N LYS A 343 -21.44 -22.98 9.24
CA LYS A 343 -20.21 -23.78 9.34
C LYS A 343 -19.07 -23.09 8.62
N TYR A 344 -18.08 -22.62 9.38
CA TYR A 344 -16.81 -22.15 8.82
C TYR A 344 -15.94 -23.36 8.46
N THR A 345 -15.64 -23.52 7.18
CA THR A 345 -14.79 -24.60 6.68
C THR A 345 -13.47 -24.06 6.17
N LYS A 346 -12.37 -24.77 6.42
CA LYS A 346 -11.08 -24.43 5.81
C LYS A 346 -11.19 -24.56 4.28
N PRO A 347 -10.64 -23.61 3.50
CA PRO A 347 -10.60 -23.73 2.05
C PRO A 347 -9.86 -25.00 1.61
N SER A 348 -10.33 -25.62 0.52
CA SER A 348 -9.65 -26.78 -0.06
C SER A 348 -8.23 -26.42 -0.50
N LYS A 349 -7.26 -27.29 -0.24
CA LYS A 349 -5.86 -27.10 -0.70
C LYS A 349 -5.79 -26.87 -2.21
N LYS A 350 -6.64 -27.54 -3.00
CA LYS A 350 -6.72 -27.34 -4.45
C LYS A 350 -7.17 -25.92 -4.81
N PHE A 351 -8.11 -25.37 -4.05
CA PHE A 351 -8.63 -24.02 -4.26
C PHE A 351 -7.57 -22.95 -3.94
N ILE A 352 -6.87 -23.09 -2.80
CA ILE A 352 -5.75 -22.21 -2.44
C ILE A 352 -4.66 -22.27 -3.50
N PHE A 353 -4.26 -23.49 -3.89
CA PHE A 353 -3.25 -23.69 -4.93
C PHE A 353 -3.63 -22.99 -6.23
N TRP A 354 -4.87 -23.15 -6.67
CA TRP A 354 -5.37 -22.50 -7.89
C TRP A 354 -5.25 -20.98 -7.84
N LYS A 355 -5.63 -20.35 -6.72
CA LYS A 355 -5.53 -18.89 -6.53
C LYS A 355 -4.08 -18.41 -6.62
N CYS A 356 -3.16 -19.09 -5.93
CA CYS A 356 -1.73 -18.75 -5.98
C CYS A 356 -1.13 -18.99 -7.37
N TRP A 357 -1.47 -20.12 -8.01
CA TRP A 357 -1.01 -20.44 -9.36
C TRP A 357 -1.48 -19.41 -10.38
N CYS A 358 -2.74 -18.97 -10.28
CA CYS A 358 -3.31 -17.93 -11.12
C CYS A 358 -2.50 -16.62 -11.02
N PHE A 359 -2.22 -16.15 -9.81
CA PHE A 359 -1.40 -14.95 -9.63
C PHE A 359 0.06 -15.13 -10.09
N GLY A 360 0.68 -16.28 -9.80
CA GLY A 360 2.03 -16.59 -10.29
C GLY A 360 2.10 -16.62 -11.83
N PHE A 361 1.09 -17.19 -12.49
CA PHE A 361 0.99 -17.21 -13.95
C PHE A 361 0.75 -15.81 -14.52
N GLN A 362 0.00 -14.95 -13.82
CA GLN A 362 -0.16 -13.55 -14.19
C GLN A 362 1.19 -12.80 -14.18
N ILE A 363 2.02 -12.98 -13.14
CA ILE A 363 3.37 -12.39 -13.09
C ILE A 363 4.22 -12.88 -14.26
N PHE A 364 4.22 -14.19 -14.52
CA PHE A 364 4.96 -14.77 -15.66
C PHE A 364 4.54 -14.16 -17.00
N MET A 365 3.24 -14.02 -17.25
CA MET A 365 2.72 -13.37 -18.46
C MET A 365 3.08 -11.88 -18.52
N ALA A 366 3.06 -11.18 -17.38
CA ALA A 366 3.44 -9.77 -17.30
C ALA A 366 4.91 -9.57 -17.65
N SER A 367 5.84 -10.35 -17.06
CA SER A 367 7.27 -10.29 -17.37
C SER A 367 7.56 -10.56 -18.85
N GLY A 368 7.01 -11.64 -19.41
CA GLY A 368 7.23 -11.99 -20.81
C GLY A 368 6.62 -10.99 -21.79
N SER A 369 5.44 -10.42 -21.46
CA SER A 369 4.83 -9.37 -22.27
C SER A 369 5.64 -8.08 -22.23
N TRP A 370 6.08 -7.66 -21.04
CA TRP A 370 6.86 -6.45 -20.86
C TRP A 370 8.20 -6.52 -21.62
N ASP A 371 8.93 -7.63 -21.54
CA ASP A 371 10.20 -7.81 -22.29
C ASP A 371 9.97 -7.66 -23.80
N LYS A 372 8.93 -8.30 -24.33
CA LYS A 372 8.57 -8.16 -25.74
C LYS A 372 8.16 -6.74 -26.13
N ARG A 373 7.44 -6.01 -25.26
CA ARG A 373 6.96 -4.65 -25.58
C ARG A 373 8.06 -3.60 -25.48
N THR A 374 8.97 -3.74 -24.52
CA THR A 374 10.14 -2.87 -24.41
C THR A 374 11.06 -3.02 -25.61
N GLU A 375 11.28 -4.26 -26.09
CA GLU A 375 12.04 -4.53 -27.31
C GLU A 375 11.39 -3.85 -28.53
N GLN A 376 10.09 -4.05 -28.76
CA GLN A 376 9.37 -3.42 -29.87
C GLN A 376 9.37 -1.89 -29.79
N MET A 377 9.30 -1.32 -28.59
CA MET A 377 9.36 0.13 -28.39
C MET A 377 10.78 0.65 -28.67
N GLY A 378 11.80 -0.06 -28.22
CA GLY A 378 13.21 0.24 -28.51
C GLY A 378 13.53 0.16 -30.00
N GLU A 379 13.02 -0.86 -30.70
CA GLU A 379 13.16 -1.00 -32.16
C GLU A 379 12.59 0.20 -32.95
N VAL A 380 11.59 0.89 -32.41
CA VAL A 380 10.93 1.99 -33.12
C VAL A 380 11.49 3.35 -32.70
N LEU A 381 11.90 3.50 -31.44
CA LEU A 381 12.30 4.80 -30.87
C LEU A 381 13.83 4.96 -30.71
N GLU A 382 14.60 3.87 -30.68
CA GLU A 382 16.07 3.92 -30.49
C GLU A 382 16.87 3.60 -31.76
N THR A 383 16.22 3.18 -32.84
CA THR A 383 16.93 2.87 -34.09
C THR A 383 17.35 4.15 -34.80
N ASN A 384 18.63 4.25 -35.13
CA ASN A 384 19.18 5.33 -35.95
C ASN A 384 18.61 5.26 -37.38
N LEU A 385 17.76 6.22 -37.74
CA LEU A 385 17.17 6.32 -39.07
C LEU A 385 18.10 7.11 -39.99
N LYS A 386 18.21 6.70 -41.26
CA LYS A 386 19.09 7.33 -42.25
C LYS A 386 18.56 8.67 -42.78
N ASN A 387 17.27 8.94 -42.60
CA ASN A 387 16.58 10.08 -43.19
C ASN A 387 16.17 11.08 -42.11
N ASP A 388 16.64 12.32 -42.22
CA ASP A 388 16.48 13.38 -41.21
C ASP A 388 15.00 13.72 -40.92
N ALA A 389 14.16 13.65 -41.94
CA ALA A 389 12.71 13.83 -41.81
C ALA A 389 12.05 12.72 -40.95
N GLN A 390 12.53 11.48 -41.03
CA GLN A 390 12.02 10.37 -40.23
C GLN A 390 12.50 10.45 -38.78
N THR A 391 13.74 10.92 -38.56
CA THR A 391 14.28 11.17 -37.21
C THR A 391 13.47 12.25 -36.49
N THR A 392 13.15 13.36 -37.16
CA THR A 392 12.30 14.41 -36.59
C THR A 392 10.92 13.88 -36.16
N LEU A 393 10.34 12.99 -36.98
CA LEU A 393 9.05 12.37 -36.70
C LEU A 393 9.12 11.35 -35.56
N GLN A 394 10.20 10.58 -35.49
CA GLN A 394 10.51 9.68 -34.38
C GLN A 394 10.61 10.45 -33.05
N THR A 395 11.34 11.57 -33.03
CA THR A 395 11.43 12.45 -31.86
C THR A 395 10.08 13.02 -31.46
N SER A 396 9.28 13.49 -32.44
CA SER A 396 7.92 13.98 -32.17
C SER A 396 7.03 12.90 -31.54
N MET A 397 7.17 11.65 -31.99
CA MET A 397 6.43 10.52 -31.43
C MET A 397 6.90 10.12 -30.02
N LEU A 398 8.20 10.18 -29.76
CA LEU A 398 8.77 9.97 -28.43
C LEU A 398 8.21 10.99 -27.43
N HIS A 399 8.18 12.27 -27.81
CA HIS A 399 7.71 13.37 -26.97
C HIS A 399 6.19 13.40 -26.78
N SER A 400 5.44 12.65 -27.59
CA SER A 400 3.98 12.62 -27.50
C SER A 400 3.47 12.09 -26.15
N PHE A 401 2.41 12.72 -25.62
CA PHE A 401 1.76 12.29 -24.38
C PHE A 401 1.22 10.85 -24.46
N SER A 402 0.80 10.40 -25.65
CA SER A 402 0.32 9.02 -25.86
C SER A 402 1.43 8.00 -25.61
N THR A 403 2.65 8.25 -26.11
CA THR A 403 3.80 7.37 -25.88
C THR A 403 4.17 7.33 -24.40
N TRP A 404 4.21 8.48 -23.73
CA TRP A 404 4.42 8.54 -22.29
C TRP A 404 3.38 7.74 -21.51
N LEU A 405 2.09 7.91 -21.81
CA LEU A 405 1.01 7.20 -21.14
C LEU A 405 1.14 5.68 -21.29
N VAL A 406 1.47 5.19 -22.49
CA VAL A 406 1.68 3.76 -22.75
C VAL A 406 2.89 3.23 -21.97
N MET A 407 4.01 3.95 -21.98
CA MET A 407 5.19 3.58 -21.19
C MET A 407 4.89 3.59 -19.69
N TYR A 408 4.13 4.58 -19.21
CA TYR A 408 3.75 4.72 -17.81
C TYR A 408 2.86 3.57 -17.32
N MET A 409 1.91 3.12 -18.14
CA MET A 409 1.07 1.97 -17.79
C MET A 409 1.90 0.69 -17.58
N TRP A 410 2.99 0.53 -18.35
CA TRP A 410 3.91 -0.59 -18.15
C TRP A 410 4.72 -0.49 -16.86
N ARG A 411 5.07 0.72 -16.40
CA ARG A 411 5.74 0.93 -15.10
C ARG A 411 4.91 0.42 -13.91
N LEU A 412 3.59 0.29 -14.06
CA LEU A 412 2.68 -0.20 -13.02
C LEU A 412 2.33 -1.69 -13.16
N CYS A 413 2.47 -2.23 -14.37
CA CYS A 413 1.93 -3.55 -14.74
C CYS A 413 3.01 -4.56 -15.13
N ASP A 414 4.29 -4.20 -15.03
CA ASP A 414 5.38 -5.14 -15.28
C ASP A 414 5.43 -6.23 -14.19
N GLY A 415 6.15 -7.32 -14.49
CA GLY A 415 6.23 -8.45 -13.59
C GLY A 415 6.89 -8.10 -12.25
N GLN A 416 7.90 -7.23 -12.25
CA GLN A 416 8.59 -6.82 -11.03
C GLN A 416 7.68 -5.94 -10.16
N SER A 417 6.92 -4.99 -10.71
CA SER A 417 5.92 -4.22 -9.93
C SER A 417 4.88 -5.10 -9.28
N LEU A 418 4.32 -6.06 -10.02
CA LEU A 418 3.32 -6.98 -9.48
C LEU A 418 3.91 -7.82 -8.33
N PHE A 419 5.18 -8.21 -8.45
CA PHE A 419 5.88 -8.94 -7.40
C PHE A 419 6.19 -8.04 -6.19
N GLN A 420 6.59 -6.79 -6.40
CA GLN A 420 6.81 -5.78 -5.36
C GLN A 420 5.53 -5.51 -4.55
N VAL A 421 4.39 -5.36 -5.22
CA VAL A 421 3.07 -5.26 -4.54
C VAL A 421 2.80 -6.52 -3.72
N PHE A 422 3.14 -7.70 -4.23
CA PHE A 422 2.97 -8.94 -3.49
C PHE A 422 3.84 -9.03 -2.22
N LEU A 423 5.08 -8.54 -2.28
CA LEU A 423 5.97 -8.45 -1.12
C LEU A 423 5.40 -7.51 -0.04
N VAL A 424 4.88 -6.35 -0.42
CA VAL A 424 4.19 -5.43 0.50
C VAL A 424 2.97 -6.09 1.13
N VAL A 425 2.17 -6.81 0.34
CA VAL A 425 0.99 -7.54 0.83
C VAL A 425 1.37 -8.63 1.84
N ILE A 426 2.48 -9.35 1.62
CA ILE A 426 3.01 -10.33 2.57
C ILE A 426 3.46 -9.63 3.86
N PHE A 427 4.13 -8.48 3.74
CA PHE A 427 4.59 -7.69 4.88
C PHE A 427 3.42 -7.19 5.76
N MET A 428 2.31 -6.82 5.11
CA MET A 428 1.05 -6.36 5.75
C MET A 428 0.16 -7.50 6.25
N ASP A 429 0.50 -8.76 5.99
CA ASP A 429 -0.29 -9.94 6.34
C ASP A 429 -1.69 -9.96 5.69
N LYS A 430 -1.77 -9.52 4.42
CA LYS A 430 -3.02 -9.38 3.65
C LYS A 430 -3.06 -10.24 2.38
N VAL A 431 -2.29 -11.33 2.38
CA VAL A 431 -2.10 -12.22 1.23
C VAL A 431 -3.41 -12.79 0.70
N TRP A 432 -4.31 -13.21 1.58
CA TRP A 432 -5.56 -13.85 1.16
C TRP A 432 -6.52 -12.86 0.50
N GLU A 433 -6.68 -11.67 1.07
CA GLU A 433 -7.54 -10.61 0.51
C GLU A 433 -7.01 -10.17 -0.86
N PHE A 434 -5.70 -10.00 -1.00
CA PHE A 434 -5.06 -9.67 -2.27
C PHE A 434 -5.27 -10.74 -3.34
N LEU A 435 -5.04 -12.03 -3.03
CA LEU A 435 -5.20 -13.12 -4.00
C LEU A 435 -6.64 -13.26 -4.50
N ASN A 436 -7.64 -12.90 -3.69
CA ASN A 436 -9.04 -12.89 -4.13
C ASN A 436 -9.36 -11.71 -5.05
N PHE A 437 -8.77 -10.54 -4.77
CA PHE A 437 -8.95 -9.34 -5.59
C PHE A 437 -8.26 -9.45 -6.95
N VAL A 438 -6.98 -9.86 -6.96
CA VAL A 438 -6.12 -9.79 -8.15
C VAL A 438 -6.48 -10.80 -9.24
N GLN A 439 -7.08 -11.95 -8.87
CA GLN A 439 -7.29 -13.09 -9.77
C GLN A 439 -7.93 -12.74 -11.12
N TYR A 440 -8.91 -11.82 -11.14
CA TYR A 440 -9.63 -11.47 -12.37
C TYR A 440 -9.20 -10.09 -12.90
N ILE A 441 -9.10 -9.11 -12.01
CA ILE A 441 -8.78 -7.73 -12.36
C ILE A 441 -7.39 -7.64 -13.00
N GLY A 442 -6.43 -8.43 -12.50
CA GLY A 442 -5.06 -8.44 -12.99
C GLY A 442 -4.92 -8.81 -14.48
N TYR A 443 -5.64 -9.83 -14.95
CA TYR A 443 -5.61 -10.20 -16.37
C TYR A 443 -6.29 -9.15 -17.26
N VAL A 444 -7.41 -8.57 -16.81
CA VAL A 444 -8.10 -7.52 -17.57
C VAL A 444 -7.17 -6.34 -17.81
N ILE A 445 -6.45 -5.90 -16.78
CA ILE A 445 -5.45 -4.83 -16.88
C ILE A 445 -4.32 -5.25 -17.83
N LEU A 446 -3.72 -6.42 -17.62
CA LEU A 446 -2.57 -6.88 -18.42
C LEU A 446 -2.90 -7.03 -19.92
N ILE A 447 -4.07 -7.59 -20.25
CA ILE A 447 -4.53 -7.72 -21.63
C ILE A 447 -4.78 -6.35 -22.24
N SER A 448 -5.43 -5.45 -21.51
CA SER A 448 -5.75 -4.09 -21.99
C SER A 448 -4.47 -3.31 -22.31
N VAL A 449 -3.50 -3.30 -21.38
CA VAL A 449 -2.20 -2.62 -21.58
C VAL A 449 -1.45 -3.21 -22.77
N ASN A 450 -1.45 -4.54 -22.93
CA ASN A 450 -0.84 -5.19 -24.09
C ASN A 450 -1.48 -4.77 -25.42
N VAL A 451 -2.81 -4.78 -25.51
CA VAL A 451 -3.54 -4.41 -26.73
C VAL A 451 -3.29 -2.95 -27.09
N ILE A 452 -3.40 -2.05 -26.11
CA ILE A 452 -3.12 -0.61 -26.29
C ILE A 452 -1.69 -0.41 -26.81
N THR A 453 -0.72 -1.12 -26.23
CA THR A 453 0.69 -1.02 -26.64
C THR A 453 0.91 -1.50 -28.07
N VAL A 454 0.28 -2.62 -28.48
CA VAL A 454 0.38 -3.12 -29.86
C VAL A 454 -0.17 -2.10 -30.85
N VAL A 455 -1.36 -1.55 -30.56
CA VAL A 455 -1.99 -0.55 -31.41
C VAL A 455 -1.12 0.70 -31.50
N HIS A 456 -0.56 1.15 -30.37
CA HIS A 456 0.32 2.32 -30.31
C HIS A 456 1.63 2.13 -31.09
N VAL A 457 2.31 0.98 -30.90
CA VAL A 457 3.55 0.67 -31.64
C VAL A 457 3.28 0.62 -33.15
N ASN A 458 2.18 0.00 -33.58
CA ASN A 458 1.81 -0.05 -35.00
C ASN A 458 1.48 1.36 -35.54
N HIS A 459 0.85 2.22 -34.75
CA HIS A 459 0.61 3.61 -35.12
C HIS A 459 1.93 4.36 -35.32
N ILE A 460 2.89 4.24 -34.38
CA ILE A 460 4.20 4.88 -34.52
C ILE A 460 4.92 4.38 -35.78
N LYS A 461 4.94 3.05 -36.02
CA LYS A 461 5.56 2.46 -37.22
C LYS A 461 4.96 3.03 -38.52
N ASN A 462 3.64 3.11 -38.59
CA ASN A 462 2.93 3.66 -39.76
C ASN A 462 3.26 5.13 -40.00
N VAL A 463 3.38 5.93 -38.93
CA VAL A 463 3.69 7.36 -39.07
C VAL A 463 5.14 7.58 -39.49
N ILE A 464 6.10 6.87 -38.87
CA ILE A 464 7.52 6.98 -39.24
C ILE A 464 7.80 6.36 -40.63
N GLY A 465 6.94 5.43 -41.07
CA GLY A 465 7.08 4.71 -42.34
C GLY A 465 8.05 3.53 -42.24
N ILE A 466 8.20 2.95 -41.04
CA ILE A 466 8.99 1.74 -40.80
C ILE A 466 8.06 0.54 -41.02
N LYS A 467 8.43 -0.35 -41.97
CA LYS A 467 7.67 -1.58 -42.24
C LYS A 467 8.01 -2.71 -41.28
#